data_AF-A0A6A3ADY2-F1
#
_entry.id   AF-A0A6A3ADY2-F1
#
_cell.length_a   1.000
_cell.length_b   1.000
_cell.length_c   1.000
_cell.angle_alpha   90.00
_cell.angle_beta   90.00
_cell.angle_gamma   90.00
#
_symmetry.space_group_name_H-M   'P 1'
#
loop_
_entity.id
_entity.type
_entity.pdbx_description
1 polymer ?
#
loop_
_entity_poly.entity_id
_entity_poly.type
_entity_poly.pdbx_seq_one_letter_code
_entity_poly.pdbx_strand_id
1 'polypeptide(L)'
;MSWIWRNVVRPLDNVDDPLPKNLRIAVGDGKSTDFWNDHWTEVASLKLAFPRIFELVIRREGMVADFGKKKKINGRWVWNIEIRRLLYSWEFSVCDEFIRTLDQAVSGSMEKDTIRWLWSSSGVYTPKAFRSISVFVEEEHDKFWKLVWSNSSVPMVEFLVWRAVLQRLPVLEELGKRGIVNLEACVCELFHKEREPANHLFFQCETVWRVWMRWFSLWNIHVVCPGDVRAFLLS
;
A
#
# COMPACT_ATOMS: atom_id res chain seq x y z
N MET A 1 -8.35 6.59 11.61
CA MET A 1 -8.94 6.71 10.26
C MET A 1 -10.27 5.96 10.21
N SER A 2 -11.30 6.53 9.56
CA SER A 2 -12.62 5.92 9.41
C SER A 2 -12.55 4.58 8.67
N TRP A 3 -13.43 3.62 9.01
CA TRP A 3 -13.49 2.27 8.43
C TRP A 3 -13.62 2.29 6.89
N ILE A 4 -14.25 3.34 6.35
CA ILE A 4 -14.47 3.53 4.91
C ILE A 4 -13.13 3.69 4.18
N TRP A 5 -12.17 4.37 4.81
CA TRP A 5 -10.85 4.61 4.21
C TRP A 5 -9.95 3.36 4.25
N ARG A 6 -10.17 2.41 5.17
CA ARG A 6 -9.38 1.17 5.22
C ARG A 6 -9.55 0.33 3.94
N ASN A 7 -10.75 0.28 3.38
CA ASN A 7 -11.02 -0.50 2.15
C ASN A 7 -10.61 0.24 0.86
N VAL A 8 -10.47 1.57 0.90
CA VAL A 8 -9.94 2.38 -0.21
C VAL A 8 -8.41 2.31 -0.28
N VAL A 9 -7.74 2.06 0.85
CA VAL A 9 -6.28 1.96 0.95
C VAL A 9 -5.77 0.53 0.73
N ARG A 10 -6.58 -0.52 0.94
CA ARG A 10 -6.21 -1.92 0.60
C ARG A 10 -5.64 -2.13 -0.82
N PRO A 11 -6.07 -1.40 -1.88
CA PRO A 11 -5.45 -1.49 -3.21
C PRO A 11 -4.05 -0.85 -3.31
N LEU A 12 -3.53 -0.26 -2.21
CA LEU A 12 -2.13 0.16 -2.07
C LEU A 12 -1.25 -0.92 -1.42
N ASP A 13 -1.83 -2.06 -1.02
CA ASP A 13 -1.06 -3.29 -0.74
C ASP A 13 -0.56 -3.92 -2.05
N ASN A 14 -0.11 -3.10 -3.00
CA ASN A 14 0.72 -3.61 -4.07
C ASN A 14 2.04 -4.01 -3.41
N VAL A 15 2.43 -5.28 -3.51
CA VAL A 15 3.65 -5.82 -2.88
C VAL A 15 4.91 -5.06 -3.33
N ASP A 16 4.81 -4.38 -4.47
CA ASP A 16 5.85 -3.56 -5.09
C ASP A 16 5.76 -2.07 -4.77
N ASP A 17 4.79 -1.58 -4.00
CA ASP A 17 4.78 -0.16 -3.58
C ASP A 17 5.98 0.09 -2.64
N PRO A 18 6.95 0.94 -3.03
CA PRO A 18 8.07 1.23 -2.17
C PRO A 18 7.69 2.16 -1.01
N LEU A 19 6.55 2.86 -1.06
CA LEU A 19 6.17 3.82 -0.02
C LEU A 19 6.05 3.19 1.37
N PRO A 20 5.23 2.14 1.60
CA PRO A 20 5.09 1.54 2.92
C PRO A 20 6.40 0.99 3.48
N LYS A 21 7.26 0.44 2.61
CA LYS A 21 8.57 -0.11 2.99
C LYS A 21 9.55 0.99 3.45
N ASN A 22 9.37 2.22 2.97
CA ASN A 22 10.25 3.35 3.26
C ASN A 22 9.68 4.33 4.29
N LEU A 23 8.62 3.93 4.99
CA LEU A 23 8.09 4.64 6.16
C LEU A 23 8.51 3.92 7.44
N ARG A 24 9.04 4.67 8.39
CA ARG A 24 9.40 4.18 9.72
C ARG A 24 8.87 5.14 10.77
N ILE A 25 8.34 4.59 11.86
CA ILE A 25 7.88 5.39 12.99
C ILE A 25 9.09 5.83 13.83
N ALA A 26 9.20 7.13 14.08
CA ALA A 26 10.10 7.66 15.08
C ALA A 26 9.35 7.77 16.41
N VAL A 27 9.73 6.89 17.34
CA VAL A 27 9.12 6.82 18.68
C VAL A 27 9.43 8.09 19.47
N GLY A 28 8.38 8.71 19.97
CA GLY A 28 8.42 9.80 20.94
C GLY A 28 7.93 9.29 22.30
N ASP A 29 6.63 9.45 22.57
CA ASP A 29 5.99 8.99 23.82
C ASP A 29 5.59 7.51 23.80
N GLY A 30 5.63 6.86 22.63
CA GLY A 30 5.44 5.43 22.45
C GLY A 30 4.01 4.93 22.65
N LYS A 31 3.02 5.83 22.71
CA LYS A 31 1.63 5.46 23.02
C LYS A 31 0.79 5.06 21.82
N SER A 32 1.29 5.32 20.61
CA SER A 32 0.58 5.07 19.35
C SER A 32 1.32 4.11 18.42
N THR A 33 2.36 3.46 18.94
CA THR A 33 3.24 2.56 18.18
C THR A 33 3.14 1.18 18.80
N ASP A 34 2.69 0.20 18.03
CA ASP A 34 2.68 -1.21 18.44
C ASP A 34 4.11 -1.72 18.58
N PHE A 35 4.44 -2.27 19.75
CA PHE A 35 5.82 -2.66 20.04
C PHE A 35 6.32 -3.77 19.11
N TRP A 36 5.49 -4.74 18.70
CA TRP A 36 5.95 -5.96 18.02
C TRP A 36 5.78 -5.92 16.50
N ASN A 37 4.72 -5.29 16.03
CA ASN A 37 4.26 -5.37 14.65
C ASN A 37 4.62 -4.13 13.82
N ASP A 38 4.71 -2.95 14.44
CA ASP A 38 5.00 -1.72 13.69
C ASP A 38 6.49 -1.58 13.34
N HIS A 39 6.75 -0.89 12.23
CA HIS A 39 8.10 -0.58 11.77
C HIS A 39 8.63 0.68 12.45
N TRP A 40 9.18 0.52 13.66
CA TRP A 40 9.75 1.63 14.45
C TRP A 40 11.23 1.44 14.81
N THR A 41 11.84 0.33 14.41
CA THR A 41 13.27 0.01 14.59
C THR A 41 13.99 -0.08 13.24
N GLU A 42 15.26 -0.51 13.18
CA GLU A 42 15.90 -0.85 11.90
C GLU A 42 15.31 -2.09 11.21
N VAL A 43 14.55 -2.91 11.94
CA VAL A 43 13.82 -4.05 11.38
C VAL A 43 12.32 -3.73 11.26
N ALA A 44 11.69 -4.28 10.22
CA ALA A 44 10.28 -4.01 9.89
C ALA A 44 9.30 -4.47 10.98
N SER A 45 9.58 -5.59 11.63
CA SER A 45 8.79 -6.11 12.76
C SER A 45 9.70 -6.88 13.70
N LEU A 46 9.67 -6.51 14.99
CA LEU A 46 10.43 -7.20 16.03
C LEU A 46 9.95 -8.64 16.23
N LYS A 47 8.66 -8.91 16.04
CA LYS A 47 8.11 -10.26 16.09
C LYS A 47 8.71 -11.17 15.02
N LEU A 48 8.86 -10.66 13.79
CA LEU A 48 9.41 -11.42 12.67
C LEU A 48 10.95 -11.54 12.74
N ALA A 49 11.63 -10.48 13.19
CA ALA A 49 13.08 -10.47 13.30
C ALA A 49 13.60 -11.28 14.51
N PHE A 50 12.87 -11.27 15.63
CA PHE A 50 13.26 -11.94 16.87
C PHE A 50 12.18 -12.94 17.34
N PRO A 51 11.84 -13.96 16.52
CA PRO A 51 10.76 -14.90 16.82
C PRO A 51 11.03 -15.65 18.12
N ARG A 52 12.30 -15.95 18.42
CA ARG A 52 12.68 -16.63 19.65
C ARG A 52 12.40 -15.80 20.90
N ILE A 53 12.67 -14.50 20.87
CA ILE A 53 12.35 -13.60 21.98
C ILE A 53 10.82 -13.49 22.11
N PHE A 54 10.12 -13.33 20.98
CA PHE A 54 8.65 -13.24 20.95
C PHE A 54 7.96 -14.49 21.54
N GLU A 55 8.54 -15.68 21.37
CA GLU A 55 8.04 -16.90 22.01
C GLU A 55 8.20 -16.89 23.53
N LEU A 56 9.23 -16.22 24.04
CA LEU A 56 9.63 -16.24 25.46
C LEU A 56 9.00 -15.11 26.27
N VAL A 57 8.59 -14.02 25.64
CA VAL A 57 7.91 -12.92 26.35
C VAL A 57 6.52 -13.34 26.84
N ILE A 58 6.16 -12.83 28.01
CA ILE A 58 4.82 -13.01 28.59
C ILE A 58 3.80 -12.14 27.84
N ARG A 59 4.17 -10.89 27.55
CA ARG A 59 3.32 -9.92 26.85
C ARG A 59 3.72 -9.83 25.38
N ARG A 60 2.80 -10.27 24.51
CA ARG A 60 2.97 -10.31 23.05
C ARG A 60 2.24 -9.19 22.30
N GLU A 61 1.57 -8.33 23.04
CA GLU A 61 0.77 -7.23 22.55
C GLU A 61 0.97 -6.03 23.47
N GLY A 62 0.92 -4.82 22.91
CA GLY A 62 1.05 -3.57 23.65
C GLY A 62 1.82 -2.51 22.88
N MET A 63 1.74 -1.29 23.38
CA MET A 63 2.42 -0.14 22.79
C MET A 63 3.84 -0.01 23.32
N VAL A 64 4.72 0.71 22.63
CA VAL A 64 6.12 0.91 23.07
C VAL A 64 6.22 1.46 24.50
N ALA A 65 5.29 2.33 24.90
CA ALA A 65 5.20 2.89 26.26
C ALA A 65 4.87 1.86 27.36
N ASP A 66 4.31 0.69 27.00
CA ASP A 66 3.99 -0.40 27.93
C ASP A 66 5.22 -1.27 28.24
N PHE A 67 6.15 -1.34 27.29
CA PHE A 67 7.38 -2.13 27.36
C PHE A 67 8.59 -1.34 27.81
N GLY A 68 8.52 -0.01 27.85
CA GLY A 68 9.64 0.80 28.29
C GLY A 68 9.23 2.20 28.72
N LYS A 69 10.03 2.80 29.60
CA LYS A 69 9.87 4.21 29.99
C LYS A 69 11.22 4.91 29.99
N LYS A 70 11.21 6.15 29.54
CA LYS A 70 12.38 7.02 29.60
C LYS A 70 12.62 7.47 31.04
N LYS A 71 13.85 7.29 31.55
CA LYS A 71 14.26 7.86 32.82
C LYS A 71 14.48 9.37 32.69
N LYS A 72 13.89 10.16 33.59
CA LYS A 72 14.01 11.63 33.60
C LYS A 72 15.45 12.14 33.77
N ILE A 73 16.31 11.36 34.43
CA ILE A 73 17.62 11.83 34.91
C ILE A 73 18.71 11.77 33.83
N ASN A 74 18.71 10.73 32.98
CA ASN A 74 19.73 10.53 31.95
C ASN A 74 19.15 10.40 30.54
N GLY A 75 17.82 10.47 30.42
CA GLY A 75 17.11 10.29 29.17
C GLY A 75 17.23 8.90 28.53
N ARG A 76 17.81 7.93 29.23
CA ARG A 76 17.95 6.55 28.74
C ARG A 76 16.61 5.84 28.86
N TRP A 77 16.26 5.07 27.83
CA TRP A 77 15.14 4.15 27.89
C TRP A 77 15.47 2.96 28.79
N VAL A 78 14.50 2.59 29.61
CA VAL A 78 14.57 1.37 30.42
C VAL A 78 13.44 0.48 29.99
N TRP A 79 13.82 -0.63 29.35
CA TRP A 79 12.92 -1.66 28.89
C TRP A 79 12.50 -2.56 30.06
N ASN A 80 11.21 -2.85 30.12
CA ASN A 80 10.58 -3.80 31.02
C ASN A 80 9.94 -4.90 30.18
N ILE A 81 10.76 -5.88 29.78
CA ILE A 81 10.34 -6.99 28.93
C ILE A 81 10.35 -8.25 29.79
N GLU A 82 9.15 -8.74 30.09
CA GLU A 82 8.97 -9.89 30.96
C GLU A 82 9.14 -11.19 30.18
N ILE A 83 10.18 -11.95 30.53
CA ILE A 83 10.50 -13.24 29.93
C ILE A 83 10.01 -14.36 30.86
N ARG A 84 9.28 -15.34 30.31
CA ARG A 84 8.61 -16.41 31.09
C ARG A 84 9.55 -17.40 31.78
N ARG A 85 10.84 -17.42 31.42
CA ARG A 85 11.87 -18.30 32.00
C ARG A 85 13.26 -17.67 31.85
N LEU A 86 14.23 -18.21 32.59
CA LEU A 86 15.64 -17.87 32.40
C LEU A 86 16.09 -18.20 30.98
N LEU A 87 16.96 -17.34 30.43
CA LEU A 87 17.57 -17.53 29.12
C LEU A 87 18.62 -18.64 29.17
N TYR A 88 18.67 -19.46 28.14
CA TYR A 88 19.77 -20.38 27.92
C TYR A 88 20.99 -19.65 27.38
N SER A 89 22.19 -20.24 27.53
CA SER A 89 23.47 -19.64 27.10
C SER A 89 23.46 -19.14 25.66
N TRP A 90 22.82 -19.86 24.74
CA TRP A 90 22.72 -19.48 23.33
C TRP A 90 21.66 -18.41 23.02
N GLU A 91 20.75 -18.12 23.96
CA GLU A 91 19.70 -17.10 23.81
C GLU A 91 20.19 -15.71 24.24
N PHE A 92 21.31 -15.63 24.97
CA PHE A 92 21.89 -14.35 25.41
C PHE A 92 22.32 -13.47 24.24
N SER A 93 22.96 -14.04 23.21
CA SER A 93 23.38 -13.26 22.04
C SER A 93 22.19 -12.67 21.28
N VAL A 94 21.12 -13.45 21.11
CA VAL A 94 19.88 -13.01 20.47
C VAL A 94 19.21 -11.92 21.31
N CYS A 95 19.20 -12.06 22.64
CA CYS A 95 18.64 -11.06 23.53
C CYS A 95 19.46 -9.76 23.54
N ASP A 96 20.80 -9.85 23.48
CA ASP A 96 21.68 -8.69 23.41
C ASP A 96 21.46 -7.90 22.11
N GLU A 97 21.40 -8.60 20.98
CA GLU A 97 21.08 -7.99 19.69
C GLU A 97 19.69 -7.34 19.70
N PHE A 98 18.69 -8.02 20.25
CA PHE A 98 17.34 -7.47 20.41
C PHE A 98 17.35 -6.16 21.22
N ILE A 99 17.97 -6.14 22.40
CA ILE A 99 18.04 -4.91 23.21
C ILE A 99 18.81 -3.80 22.49
N ARG A 100 19.88 -4.13 21.77
CA ARG A 100 20.63 -3.16 20.96
C ARG A 100 19.76 -2.53 19.87
N THR A 101 18.94 -3.32 19.18
CA THR A 101 17.96 -2.84 18.20
C THR A 101 16.95 -1.88 18.83
N LEU A 102 16.43 -2.20 20.01
CA LEU A 102 15.51 -1.30 20.73
C LEU A 102 16.19 0.03 21.12
N ASP A 103 17.41 -0.04 21.66
CA ASP A 103 18.15 1.14 22.12
C ASP A 103 18.55 2.08 20.97
N GLN A 104 18.78 1.54 19.76
CA GLN A 104 19.07 2.34 18.56
C GLN A 104 17.84 3.02 17.96
N ALA A 105 16.67 2.43 18.14
CA ALA A 105 15.42 2.90 17.54
C ALA A 105 14.82 4.12 18.24
N VAL A 106 14.98 4.23 19.56
CA VAL A 106 14.26 5.24 20.32
C VAL A 106 14.99 6.57 20.37
N SER A 107 14.28 7.64 20.03
CA SER A 107 14.78 9.01 20.13
C SER A 107 14.60 9.57 21.54
N GLY A 108 15.45 10.53 21.91
CA GLY A 108 15.34 11.26 23.17
C GLY A 108 14.14 12.23 23.25
N SER A 109 13.13 12.15 22.38
CA SER A 109 11.97 13.06 22.42
C SER A 109 10.91 12.57 23.41
N MET A 110 10.13 13.49 23.99
CA MET A 110 8.90 13.19 24.75
C MET A 110 7.64 13.63 24.00
N GLU A 111 7.80 13.98 22.72
CA GLU A 111 6.70 14.39 21.85
C GLU A 111 5.89 13.17 21.38
N LYS A 112 4.82 13.40 20.65
CA LYS A 112 4.04 12.30 20.06
C LYS A 112 4.87 11.52 19.05
N ASP A 113 4.55 10.24 18.88
CA ASP A 113 5.13 9.43 17.82
C ASP A 113 4.89 10.07 16.45
N THR A 114 5.90 10.01 15.57
CA THR A 114 5.85 10.61 14.24
C THR A 114 6.26 9.61 13.18
N ILE A 115 5.82 9.81 11.94
CA ILE A 115 6.26 9.00 10.80
C ILE A 115 7.43 9.71 10.13
N ARG A 116 8.51 8.97 9.90
CA ARG A 116 9.68 9.41 9.12
C ARG A 116 9.75 8.64 7.81
N TRP A 117 10.04 9.38 6.76
CA TRP A 117 10.29 8.82 5.44
C TRP A 117 11.80 8.61 5.24
N LEU A 118 12.22 7.36 5.10
CA LEU A 118 13.62 6.92 5.09
C LEU A 118 14.43 7.42 3.88
N TRP A 119 13.73 7.74 2.80
CA TRP A 119 14.28 8.25 1.56
C TRP A 119 14.60 9.75 1.57
N SER A 120 14.27 10.44 2.66
CA SER A 120 14.70 11.82 2.88
C SER A 120 15.64 11.91 4.07
N SER A 121 16.75 12.63 3.91
CA SER A 121 17.65 12.96 5.02
C SER A 121 16.97 13.80 6.10
N SER A 122 15.93 14.57 5.75
CA SER A 122 15.12 15.31 6.71
C SER A 122 14.06 14.44 7.39
N GLY A 123 13.82 13.23 6.90
CA GLY A 123 12.72 12.36 7.34
C GLY A 123 11.33 12.84 6.92
N VAL A 124 11.21 13.96 6.21
CA VAL A 124 9.94 14.55 5.78
C VAL A 124 9.60 14.13 4.37
N TYR A 125 8.40 13.59 4.18
CA TYR A 125 7.86 13.31 2.85
C TYR A 125 7.51 14.62 2.13
N THR A 126 8.00 14.76 0.89
CA THR A 126 7.51 15.79 -0.03
C THR A 126 7.30 15.17 -1.41
N PRO A 127 6.25 15.57 -2.15
CA PRO A 127 6.03 15.06 -3.50
C PRO A 127 7.23 15.28 -4.43
N LYS A 128 7.96 16.39 -4.25
CA LYS A 128 9.18 16.71 -5.00
C LYS A 128 10.29 15.69 -4.75
N ALA A 129 10.57 15.38 -3.48
CA ALA A 129 11.61 14.40 -3.14
C ALA A 129 11.21 12.98 -3.56
N PHE A 130 9.93 12.62 -3.43
CA PHE A 130 9.44 11.32 -3.90
C PHE A 130 9.65 11.16 -5.40
N ARG A 131 9.25 12.18 -6.19
CA ARG A 131 9.46 12.21 -7.64
C ARG A 131 10.92 12.07 -8.03
N SER A 132 11.84 12.77 -7.36
CA SER A 132 13.26 12.66 -7.71
C SER A 132 13.82 11.26 -7.48
N ILE A 133 13.28 10.51 -6.51
CA ILE A 133 13.76 9.17 -6.17
C ILE A 133 13.07 8.11 -7.05
N SER A 134 11.77 8.27 -7.32
CA SER A 134 11.02 7.34 -8.18
C SER A 134 11.54 7.33 -9.63
N VAL A 135 12.07 8.46 -10.12
CA VAL A 135 12.67 8.54 -11.47
C VAL A 135 13.90 7.62 -11.62
N PHE A 136 14.59 7.27 -10.53
CA PHE A 136 15.71 6.31 -10.60
C PHE A 136 15.26 4.84 -10.58
N VAL A 137 13.99 4.55 -10.28
CA VAL A 137 13.50 3.18 -10.00
C VAL A 137 12.75 2.57 -11.20
N GLU A 138 12.31 3.35 -12.20
CA GLU A 138 11.48 2.84 -13.29
C GLU A 138 11.94 3.28 -14.69
N GLU A 139 12.56 2.38 -15.46
CA GLU A 139 12.74 2.55 -16.91
C GLU A 139 11.72 1.76 -17.76
N GLU A 140 11.07 0.71 -17.22
CA GLU A 140 10.18 -0.15 -18.03
C GLU A 140 8.67 0.14 -17.88
N HIS A 141 8.20 0.58 -16.71
CA HIS A 141 6.77 0.88 -16.50
C HIS A 141 6.30 2.17 -17.20
N ASP A 142 7.22 3.07 -17.55
CA ASP A 142 6.94 4.42 -18.02
C ASP A 142 6.35 4.48 -19.44
N LYS A 143 6.71 3.54 -20.34
CA LYS A 143 6.30 3.61 -21.75
C LYS A 143 4.80 3.41 -21.97
N PHE A 144 4.19 2.47 -21.26
CA PHE A 144 2.75 2.24 -21.37
C PHE A 144 1.94 3.40 -20.79
N TRP A 145 2.36 3.94 -19.64
CA TRP A 145 1.64 5.05 -19.00
C TRP A 145 1.79 6.36 -19.77
N LYS A 146 2.85 6.54 -20.56
CA LYS A 146 2.95 7.64 -21.53
C LYS A 146 1.88 7.61 -22.62
N LEU A 147 1.36 6.43 -23.00
CA LEU A 147 0.22 6.33 -23.93
C LEU A 147 -1.08 6.81 -23.27
N VAL A 148 -1.27 6.44 -22.00
CA VAL A 148 -2.45 6.85 -21.21
C VAL A 148 -2.43 8.35 -20.90
N TRP A 149 -1.27 8.87 -20.51
CA TRP A 149 -1.03 10.28 -20.18
C TRP A 149 -0.33 11.01 -21.33
N SER A 150 -0.89 10.87 -22.53
CA SER A 150 -0.29 11.40 -23.77
C SER A 150 -0.57 12.89 -24.00
N ASN A 151 -1.32 13.56 -23.12
CA ASN A 151 -1.84 14.92 -23.27
C ASN A 151 -2.60 15.14 -24.59
N SER A 152 -3.10 14.05 -25.20
CA SER A 152 -3.79 14.07 -26.49
C SER A 152 -5.31 14.24 -26.33
N SER A 153 -5.80 14.25 -25.08
CA SER A 153 -7.22 14.40 -24.78
C SER A 153 -7.44 15.24 -23.51
N VAL A 154 -8.69 15.53 -23.18
CA VAL A 154 -9.03 16.23 -21.95
C VAL A 154 -8.64 15.37 -20.73
N PRO A 155 -8.11 15.94 -19.64
CA PRO A 155 -7.63 15.16 -18.48
C PRO A 155 -8.64 14.17 -17.90
N MET A 156 -9.95 14.45 -18.04
CA MET A 156 -11.01 13.54 -17.60
C MET A 156 -11.02 12.23 -18.41
N VAL A 157 -10.72 12.27 -19.70
CA VAL A 157 -10.64 11.09 -20.58
C VAL A 157 -9.40 10.27 -20.23
N GLU A 158 -8.25 10.90 -20.06
CA GLU A 158 -7.01 10.22 -19.64
C GLU A 158 -7.19 9.54 -18.28
N PHE A 159 -7.83 10.23 -17.34
CA PHE A 159 -8.15 9.68 -16.03
C PHE A 159 -9.14 8.50 -16.11
N LEU A 160 -10.14 8.57 -16.99
CA LEU A 160 -11.07 7.47 -17.23
C LEU A 160 -10.32 6.25 -17.77
N VAL A 161 -9.46 6.43 -18.77
CA VAL A 161 -8.64 5.37 -19.37
C VAL A 161 -7.70 4.77 -18.35
N TRP A 162 -7.00 5.58 -17.55
CA TRP A 162 -6.15 5.13 -16.45
C TRP A 162 -6.93 4.24 -15.46
N ARG A 163 -8.13 4.66 -15.05
CA ARG A 163 -8.99 3.86 -14.19
C ARG A 163 -9.48 2.58 -14.85
N ALA A 164 -9.77 2.62 -16.15
CA ALA A 164 -10.21 1.47 -16.92
C ALA A 164 -9.12 0.39 -17.00
N VAL A 165 -7.88 0.78 -17.32
CA VAL A 165 -6.72 -0.13 -17.35
C VAL A 165 -6.49 -0.79 -15.99
N LEU A 166 -6.64 -0.04 -14.89
CA LEU A 166 -6.47 -0.55 -13.53
C LEU A 166 -7.67 -1.37 -13.01
N GLN A 167 -8.72 -1.57 -13.81
CA GLN A 167 -9.98 -2.20 -13.37
C GLN A 167 -10.59 -1.47 -12.14
N ARG A 168 -10.45 -0.15 -12.08
CA ARG A 168 -10.91 0.70 -10.95
C ARG A 168 -12.16 1.51 -11.27
N LEU A 169 -12.85 1.19 -12.36
CA LEU A 169 -14.13 1.78 -12.71
C LEU A 169 -15.25 1.23 -11.82
N PRO A 170 -16.30 2.02 -11.54
CA PRO A 170 -17.41 1.58 -10.71
C PRO A 170 -18.39 0.71 -11.52
N VAL A 171 -17.89 -0.31 -12.18
CA VAL A 171 -18.71 -1.31 -12.89
C VAL A 171 -19.25 -2.33 -11.89
N LEU A 172 -20.40 -2.94 -12.21
CA LEU A 172 -21.12 -3.81 -11.28
C LEU A 172 -20.25 -4.91 -10.69
N GLU A 173 -19.38 -5.54 -11.50
CA GLU A 173 -18.48 -6.59 -11.01
C GLU A 173 -17.47 -6.06 -9.98
N GLU A 174 -16.88 -4.89 -10.21
CA GLU A 174 -15.91 -4.27 -9.29
C GLU A 174 -16.57 -3.74 -8.02
N LEU A 175 -17.82 -3.28 -8.10
CA LEU A 175 -18.62 -2.93 -6.94
C LEU A 175 -18.98 -4.18 -6.12
N GLY A 176 -19.26 -5.31 -6.79
CA GLY A 176 -19.51 -6.59 -6.15
C GLY A 176 -18.29 -7.12 -5.41
N LYS A 177 -17.09 -7.05 -6.02
CA LYS A 177 -15.81 -7.38 -5.36
C LYS A 177 -15.56 -6.56 -4.09
N ARG A 178 -16.10 -5.34 -4.03
CA ARG A 178 -16.00 -4.44 -2.87
C ARG A 178 -17.12 -4.65 -1.84
N GLY A 179 -18.03 -5.60 -2.06
CA GLY A 179 -19.16 -5.89 -1.18
C GLY A 179 -20.26 -4.81 -1.18
N ILE A 180 -20.31 -3.97 -2.21
CA ILE A 180 -21.31 -2.89 -2.32
C ILE A 180 -22.62 -3.43 -2.93
N VAL A 181 -22.52 -4.37 -3.86
CA VAL A 181 -23.67 -5.00 -4.54
C VAL A 181 -23.55 -6.52 -4.51
N ASN A 182 -24.67 -7.24 -4.60
CA ASN A 182 -24.65 -8.70 -4.67
C ASN A 182 -24.07 -9.13 -6.03
N LEU A 183 -23.06 -10.02 -6.00
CA LEU A 183 -22.39 -10.56 -7.18
C LEU A 183 -23.35 -11.29 -8.15
N GLU A 184 -24.46 -11.83 -7.63
CA GLU A 184 -25.49 -12.48 -8.44
C GLU A 184 -26.33 -11.49 -9.27
N ALA A 185 -26.32 -10.20 -8.89
CA ALA A 185 -27.01 -9.13 -9.60
C ALA A 185 -26.10 -8.37 -10.59
N CYS A 186 -24.82 -8.75 -10.72
CA CYS A 186 -23.85 -8.08 -11.58
C CYS A 186 -23.97 -8.51 -13.06
N VAL A 187 -25.18 -8.41 -13.63
CA VAL A 187 -25.46 -8.69 -15.04
C VAL A 187 -25.53 -7.37 -15.79
N CYS A 188 -24.97 -7.32 -17.01
CA CYS A 188 -25.02 -6.12 -17.84
C CYS A 188 -26.46 -5.69 -18.10
N GLU A 189 -26.81 -4.44 -17.76
CA GLU A 189 -28.16 -3.89 -17.98
C GLU A 189 -28.47 -3.60 -19.46
N LEU A 190 -27.46 -3.61 -20.33
CA LEU A 190 -27.61 -3.31 -21.76
C LEU A 190 -27.84 -4.56 -22.62
N PHE A 191 -27.41 -5.73 -22.15
CA PHE A 191 -27.49 -7.00 -22.89
C PHE A 191 -28.13 -8.14 -22.07
N HIS A 192 -28.27 -7.98 -20.76
CA HIS A 192 -28.97 -8.85 -19.81
C HIS A 192 -28.57 -10.35 -19.80
N LYS A 193 -27.38 -10.69 -20.32
CA LYS A 193 -26.95 -12.10 -20.47
C LYS A 193 -25.56 -12.42 -19.94
N GLU A 194 -24.70 -11.42 -19.74
CA GLU A 194 -23.31 -11.61 -19.32
C GLU A 194 -22.98 -10.75 -18.10
N ARG A 195 -21.97 -11.16 -17.34
CA ARG A 195 -21.41 -10.33 -16.26
C ARG A 195 -20.78 -9.07 -16.85
N GLU A 196 -20.77 -7.98 -16.09
CA GLU A 196 -20.26 -6.68 -16.54
C GLU A 196 -18.91 -6.31 -15.89
N PRO A 197 -17.77 -6.90 -16.34
CA PRO A 197 -16.46 -6.32 -16.10
C PRO A 197 -16.28 -5.04 -16.92
N ALA A 198 -15.26 -4.24 -16.60
CA ALA A 198 -14.96 -3.02 -17.36
C ALA A 198 -14.76 -3.32 -18.85
N ASN A 199 -14.10 -4.43 -19.18
CA ASN A 199 -13.89 -4.84 -20.58
C ASN A 199 -15.20 -5.15 -21.32
N HIS A 200 -16.20 -5.71 -20.63
CA HIS A 200 -17.52 -5.94 -21.22
C HIS A 200 -18.22 -4.61 -21.49
N LEU A 201 -18.21 -3.68 -20.53
CA LEU A 201 -18.80 -2.36 -20.72
C LEU A 201 -18.24 -1.61 -21.94
N PHE A 202 -16.93 -1.68 -22.20
CA PHE A 202 -16.32 -0.92 -23.30
C PHE A 202 -16.24 -1.68 -24.63
N PHE A 203 -15.95 -2.98 -24.64
CA PHE A 203 -15.54 -3.68 -25.87
C PHE A 203 -16.35 -4.95 -26.18
N GLN A 204 -16.82 -5.68 -25.17
CA GLN A 204 -17.48 -6.98 -25.39
C GLN A 204 -19.01 -6.90 -25.39
N CYS A 205 -19.59 -5.83 -24.84
CA CYS A 205 -21.03 -5.57 -24.94
C CYS A 205 -21.41 -5.26 -26.38
N GLU A 206 -22.27 -6.09 -26.98
CA GLU A 206 -22.70 -5.95 -28.38
C GLU A 206 -23.30 -4.56 -28.67
N THR A 207 -24.12 -4.05 -27.74
CA THR A 207 -24.74 -2.73 -27.86
C THR A 207 -23.71 -1.62 -27.92
N VAL A 208 -22.70 -1.66 -27.05
CA VAL A 208 -21.64 -0.65 -27.00
C VAL A 208 -20.70 -0.79 -28.20
N TRP A 209 -20.36 -2.02 -28.59
CA TRP A 209 -19.51 -2.27 -29.75
C TRP A 209 -20.13 -1.75 -31.06
N ARG A 210 -21.45 -1.87 -31.23
CA ARG A 210 -22.16 -1.25 -32.37
C ARG A 210 -21.99 0.26 -32.43
N VAL A 211 -21.97 0.94 -31.27
CA VAL A 211 -21.72 2.39 -31.19
C VAL A 211 -20.28 2.69 -31.60
N TRP A 212 -19.30 1.93 -31.08
CA TRP A 212 -17.90 2.06 -31.47
C TRP A 212 -17.67 1.87 -32.96
N MET A 213 -18.23 0.80 -33.55
CA MET A 213 -18.11 0.53 -34.98
C MET A 213 -18.64 1.68 -35.83
N ARG A 214 -19.69 2.37 -35.38
CA ARG A 214 -20.20 3.56 -36.07
C ARG A 214 -19.21 4.72 -36.02
N TRP A 215 -18.59 4.98 -34.88
CA TRP A 215 -17.55 6.01 -34.76
C TRP A 215 -16.28 5.66 -35.53
N PHE A 216 -15.81 4.42 -35.44
CA PHE A 216 -14.65 3.94 -36.21
C PHE A 216 -14.87 4.05 -37.71
N SER A 217 -16.08 3.71 -38.20
CA SER A 217 -16.44 3.91 -39.59
C SER A 217 -16.42 5.39 -40.00
N LEU A 218 -16.84 6.31 -39.12
CA LEU A 218 -16.80 7.75 -39.40
C LEU A 218 -15.36 8.28 -39.44
N TRP A 219 -14.45 7.70 -38.65
CA TRP A 219 -13.04 8.07 -38.60
C TRP A 219 -12.16 7.28 -39.57
N ASN A 220 -12.75 6.38 -40.38
CA ASN A 220 -12.03 5.49 -41.29
C ASN A 220 -10.96 4.63 -40.59
N ILE A 221 -11.24 4.20 -39.37
CA ILE A 221 -10.37 3.34 -38.56
C ILE A 221 -10.92 1.91 -38.60
N HIS A 222 -10.06 0.93 -38.89
CA HIS A 222 -10.40 -0.48 -38.83
C HIS A 222 -9.84 -1.10 -37.56
N VAL A 223 -10.72 -1.43 -36.62
CA VAL A 223 -10.34 -2.02 -35.32
C VAL A 223 -10.97 -3.39 -35.17
N VAL A 224 -10.17 -4.39 -34.80
CA VAL A 224 -10.64 -5.70 -34.34
C VAL A 224 -10.87 -5.60 -32.83
N CYS A 225 -11.93 -6.23 -32.32
CA CYS A 225 -12.26 -6.15 -30.89
C CYS A 225 -11.03 -6.55 -30.03
N PRO A 226 -10.48 -5.61 -29.23
CA PRO A 226 -9.19 -5.79 -28.56
C PRO A 226 -9.26 -6.71 -27.34
N GLY A 227 -10.45 -7.13 -26.92
CA GLY A 227 -10.65 -7.98 -25.74
C GLY A 227 -10.52 -7.25 -24.40
N ASP A 228 -9.59 -6.30 -24.27
CA ASP A 228 -9.42 -5.44 -23.10
C ASP A 228 -8.90 -4.02 -23.43
N VAL A 229 -8.94 -3.13 -22.43
CA VAL A 229 -8.50 -1.72 -22.56
C VAL A 229 -7.00 -1.60 -22.87
N ARG A 230 -6.17 -2.52 -22.36
CA ARG A 230 -4.72 -2.45 -22.52
C ARG A 230 -4.31 -2.79 -23.95
N ALA A 231 -4.92 -3.83 -24.52
CA ALA A 231 -4.75 -4.24 -25.90
C ALA A 231 -5.24 -3.15 -26.87
N PHE A 232 -6.34 -2.46 -26.55
CA PHE A 232 -6.83 -1.33 -27.35
C PHE A 232 -5.85 -0.16 -27.41
N LEU A 233 -5.13 0.12 -26.33
CA LEU A 233 -4.14 1.20 -26.30
C LEU A 233 -2.81 0.84 -26.98
N LEU A 234 -2.56 -0.45 -27.21
CA LEU A 234 -1.34 -0.96 -27.82
C LEU A 234 -1.49 -1.30 -29.31
N SER A 235 -2.73 -1.31 -29.83
CA SER A 235 -3.07 -1.55 -31.23
C SER A 235 -2.94 -0.30 -32.10
#